data_AF-A0A2W7QRL0-F1
#
_entry.id   AF-A0A2W7QRL0-F1
#
_cell.length_a   1.000
_cell.length_b   1.000
_cell.length_c   1.000
_cell.angle_alpha   90.00
_cell.angle_beta   90.00
_cell.angle_gamma   90.00
#
_symmetry.space_group_name_H-M   'P 1'
#
loop_
_entity.id
_entity.type
_entity.pdbx_description
1 polymer ?
#
loop_
_entity_poly.entity_id
_entity_poly.type
_entity_poly.pdbx_seq_one_letter_code
_entity_poly.pdbx_strand_id
1 'polypeptide(L)'
;MKISLSQITSLCLLFAVFSCGRNSEKVAHPDNFSFELVDSIQVDFLGEMKLIDYDAKEDKYLLTTDFTEKYLEIDSEGNILREKDFTTDAKDAVGFVLGSGYLEGEVIILSETKGFLLYQDGNRIGEITVPYKFVPYMIYPKLGAFKYGNRLYYPKPMPESLYSLGQEGGKFYSEMYHRPFIEGQDLTSGDTLSALSLPQTSDILDGQMHGMLFPVVSDMENLVLLGTWVEPKIYVYKKVNGDIVYDKTVRIAIPDWVAYTPAELEDREGFYTQNYKRTNGGLVDILQVEDYYVAIYNKGIEENRMPEPDEDRDKYNLAIKMKNPFYAAIFDQDFKQLAVNIPFPATSAAPRVVNRKGEIVVSKDASLSETEDDWIILYKVKLQVE
;
A
#
# COMPACT_ATOMS: atom_id res chain seq x y z
N MET A 1 86.51 -17.77 -19.56
CA MET A 1 86.58 -16.41 -18.98
C MET A 1 85.77 -15.46 -19.87
N LYS A 2 84.79 -14.76 -19.29
CA LYS A 2 84.12 -13.51 -19.76
C LYS A 2 83.21 -13.52 -21.01
N ILE A 3 81.90 -13.39 -20.70
CA ILE A 3 80.78 -12.62 -21.29
C ILE A 3 80.99 -11.96 -22.67
N SER A 4 80.01 -12.12 -23.59
CA SER A 4 79.35 -10.95 -24.22
C SER A 4 78.01 -11.25 -24.92
N LEU A 5 77.16 -10.21 -24.88
CA LEU A 5 76.11 -9.82 -25.82
C LEU A 5 74.83 -10.67 -25.93
N SER A 6 74.02 -10.57 -24.88
CA SER A 6 72.57 -10.53 -25.00
C SER A 6 72.11 -9.25 -25.74
N GLN A 7 71.03 -9.41 -26.52
CA GLN A 7 69.98 -8.44 -26.86
C GLN A 7 69.89 -8.02 -28.34
N ILE A 8 68.62 -8.02 -28.78
CA ILE A 8 68.06 -7.38 -29.98
C ILE A 8 68.13 -8.22 -31.26
N THR A 9 67.23 -9.19 -31.40
CA THR A 9 66.21 -9.27 -32.49
C THR A 9 65.58 -10.67 -32.53
N SER A 10 64.47 -10.86 -31.82
CA SER A 10 63.47 -11.90 -32.14
C SER A 10 62.09 -11.32 -31.84
N LEU A 11 61.75 -10.28 -32.60
CA LEU A 11 60.39 -9.78 -32.75
C LEU A 11 59.84 -10.41 -34.03
N CYS A 12 59.25 -11.60 -33.91
CA CYS A 12 58.36 -12.14 -34.94
C CYS A 12 57.43 -13.19 -34.34
N LEU A 13 56.14 -12.87 -34.42
CA LEU A 13 55.07 -13.82 -34.70
C LEU A 13 54.67 -14.79 -33.58
N LEU A 14 53.95 -14.26 -32.58
CA LEU A 14 52.92 -15.01 -31.86
C LEU A 14 51.73 -14.09 -31.56
N PHE A 15 51.04 -13.68 -32.62
CA PHE A 15 49.69 -13.11 -32.56
C PHE A 15 48.81 -13.91 -33.50
N ALA A 16 48.14 -14.94 -32.98
CA ALA A 16 46.86 -15.46 -33.47
C ALA A 16 46.53 -16.76 -32.73
N VAL A 17 45.74 -16.68 -31.67
CA VAL A 17 44.45 -17.40 -31.48
C VAL A 17 44.03 -17.30 -30.00
N PHE A 18 43.47 -16.16 -29.61
CA PHE A 18 42.39 -16.16 -28.63
C PHE A 18 41.09 -15.96 -29.42
N SER A 19 40.52 -17.08 -29.84
CA SER A 19 39.17 -17.14 -30.40
C SER A 19 38.19 -16.74 -29.31
N CYS A 20 37.59 -15.55 -29.45
CA CYS A 20 36.44 -15.13 -28.69
C CYS A 20 35.34 -16.20 -28.77
N GLY A 21 35.13 -16.92 -27.68
CA GLY A 21 33.85 -17.56 -27.42
C GLY A 21 32.80 -16.47 -27.31
N ARG A 22 32.03 -16.27 -28.38
CA ARG A 22 30.85 -15.42 -28.38
C ARG A 22 29.81 -16.16 -27.54
N ASN A 23 29.79 -15.87 -26.24
CA ASN A 23 28.61 -16.15 -25.43
C ASN A 23 27.48 -15.40 -26.11
N SER A 24 26.58 -16.13 -26.76
CA SER A 24 25.29 -15.59 -27.14
C SER A 24 24.63 -15.17 -25.83
N GLU A 25 24.64 -13.88 -25.54
CA GLU A 25 23.64 -13.28 -24.68
C GLU A 25 22.30 -13.82 -25.20
N LYS A 26 21.66 -14.68 -24.42
CA LYS A 26 20.23 -14.91 -24.58
C LYS A 26 19.64 -13.52 -24.44
N VAL A 27 19.20 -12.95 -25.56
CA VAL A 27 18.30 -11.81 -25.54
C VAL A 27 17.11 -12.31 -24.73
N ALA A 28 17.06 -11.92 -23.45
CA ALA A 28 15.93 -12.22 -22.59
C ALA A 28 14.73 -11.60 -23.29
N HIS A 29 13.80 -12.45 -23.75
CA HIS A 29 12.49 -11.96 -24.11
C HIS A 29 11.92 -11.31 -22.84
N PRO A 30 11.32 -10.11 -22.94
CA PRO A 30 10.63 -9.54 -21.79
C PRO A 30 9.53 -10.52 -21.39
N ASP A 31 9.57 -10.99 -20.15
CA ASP A 31 8.55 -11.89 -19.61
C ASP A 31 7.18 -11.22 -19.75
N ASN A 32 6.19 -11.97 -20.21
CA ASN A 32 4.82 -11.47 -20.28
C ASN A 32 4.11 -11.72 -18.95
N PHE A 33 3.68 -10.64 -18.29
CA PHE A 33 2.95 -10.72 -17.02
C PHE A 33 1.45 -10.57 -17.24
N SER A 34 0.65 -11.40 -16.57
CA SER A 34 -0.81 -11.25 -16.52
C SER A 34 -1.38 -11.76 -15.22
N PHE A 35 -2.59 -11.31 -14.89
CA PHE A 35 -3.36 -11.86 -13.78
C PHE A 35 -4.41 -12.84 -14.27
N GLU A 36 -4.41 -14.05 -13.72
CA GLU A 36 -5.41 -15.08 -13.98
C GLU A 36 -6.29 -15.27 -12.75
N LEU A 37 -7.61 -15.23 -12.94
CA LEU A 37 -8.56 -15.61 -11.90
C LEU A 37 -8.60 -17.14 -11.81
N VAL A 38 -8.09 -17.69 -10.72
CA VAL A 38 -7.92 -19.15 -10.57
C VAL A 38 -9.04 -19.79 -9.77
N ASP A 39 -9.66 -19.04 -8.85
CA ASP A 39 -10.71 -19.53 -7.94
C ASP A 39 -11.42 -18.35 -7.25
N SER A 40 -12.45 -18.63 -6.46
CA SER A 40 -13.14 -17.64 -5.61
C SER A 40 -13.57 -18.23 -4.27
N ILE A 41 -13.57 -17.41 -3.22
CA ILE A 41 -14.18 -17.70 -1.92
C ILE A 41 -15.58 -17.08 -1.91
N GLN A 42 -16.59 -17.83 -1.47
CA GLN A 42 -17.95 -17.34 -1.26
C GLN A 42 -18.25 -17.36 0.22
N VAL A 43 -18.78 -16.26 0.76
CA VAL A 43 -19.11 -16.13 2.18
C VAL A 43 -20.61 -15.91 2.32
N ASP A 44 -21.26 -16.74 3.12
CA ASP A 44 -22.68 -16.63 3.46
C ASP A 44 -22.92 -15.47 4.41
N PHE A 45 -23.00 -14.26 3.86
CA PHE A 45 -23.22 -13.06 4.65
C PHE A 45 -24.06 -12.04 3.90
N LEU A 46 -25.10 -11.54 4.57
CA LEU A 46 -25.96 -10.50 4.04
C LEU A 46 -25.38 -9.12 4.34
N GLY A 47 -24.84 -8.47 3.30
CA GLY A 47 -24.31 -7.11 3.36
C GLY A 47 -22.96 -7.00 2.65
N GLU A 48 -22.49 -5.76 2.53
CA GLU A 48 -21.20 -5.49 1.90
C GLU A 48 -20.07 -5.53 2.93
N MET A 49 -19.03 -6.29 2.61
CA MET A 49 -17.78 -6.27 3.35
C MET A 49 -16.60 -6.21 2.39
N LYS A 50 -15.55 -5.52 2.81
CA LYS A 50 -14.30 -5.35 2.05
C LYS A 50 -13.18 -6.10 2.75
N LEU A 51 -12.43 -6.86 1.98
CA LEU A 51 -11.20 -7.50 2.43
C LEU A 51 -10.16 -6.41 2.75
N ILE A 52 -9.60 -6.47 3.96
CA ILE A 52 -8.62 -5.49 4.42
C ILE A 52 -7.28 -6.11 4.81
N ASP A 53 -7.26 -7.36 5.30
CA ASP A 53 -6.04 -8.00 5.76
C ASP A 53 -6.11 -9.54 5.75
N TYR A 54 -4.96 -10.20 5.94
CA TYR A 54 -4.81 -11.65 5.95
C TYR A 54 -3.77 -12.10 6.97
N ASP A 55 -4.13 -13.08 7.81
CA ASP A 55 -3.21 -13.75 8.71
C ASP A 55 -2.70 -15.05 8.07
N ALA A 56 -1.46 -15.03 7.60
CA ALA A 56 -0.83 -16.18 6.94
C ALA A 56 -0.57 -17.37 7.86
N LYS A 57 -0.47 -17.15 9.17
CA LYS A 57 -0.18 -18.22 10.13
C LYS A 57 -1.41 -19.09 10.35
N GLU A 58 -2.57 -18.45 10.54
CA GLU A 58 -3.83 -19.12 10.82
C GLU A 58 -4.70 -19.31 9.54
N ASP A 59 -4.26 -18.81 8.39
CA ASP A 59 -4.97 -18.82 7.10
C ASP A 59 -6.36 -18.18 7.16
N LYS A 60 -6.44 -17.00 7.80
CA LYS A 60 -7.68 -16.24 8.00
C LYS A 60 -7.68 -14.93 7.24
N TYR A 61 -8.83 -14.54 6.70
CA TYR A 61 -9.05 -13.25 6.07
C TYR A 61 -9.87 -12.34 6.96
N LEU A 62 -9.51 -11.06 7.01
CA LEU A 62 -10.24 -10.03 7.75
C LEU A 62 -11.03 -9.15 6.78
N LEU A 63 -12.34 -9.09 6.98
CA LEU A 63 -13.24 -8.26 6.20
C LEU A 63 -13.92 -7.23 7.11
N THR A 64 -14.16 -6.03 6.60
CA THR A 64 -14.84 -4.96 7.34
C THR A 64 -15.92 -4.28 6.50
N THR A 65 -16.90 -3.65 7.15
CA THR A 65 -17.77 -2.69 6.46
C THR A 65 -17.00 -1.43 6.08
N ASP A 66 -17.60 -0.56 5.26
CA ASP A 66 -16.98 0.69 4.78
C ASP A 66 -16.53 1.64 5.89
N PHE A 67 -17.27 1.65 7.00
CA PHE A 67 -16.96 2.46 8.18
C PHE A 67 -16.37 1.64 9.33
N THR A 68 -16.01 0.38 9.06
CA THR A 68 -15.35 -0.52 10.03
C THR A 68 -16.13 -0.69 11.34
N GLU A 69 -17.45 -0.58 11.28
CA GLU A 69 -18.36 -0.77 12.43
C GLU A 69 -18.48 -2.24 12.82
N LYS A 70 -18.19 -3.12 11.85
CA LYS A 70 -18.20 -4.57 12.00
C LYS A 70 -17.00 -5.17 11.28
N TYR A 71 -16.47 -6.26 11.84
CA TYR A 71 -15.54 -7.14 11.12
C TYR A 71 -16.00 -8.59 11.11
N LEU A 72 -15.54 -9.31 10.10
CA LEU A 72 -15.60 -10.76 9.97
C LEU A 72 -14.19 -11.32 9.87
N GLU A 73 -13.94 -12.43 10.56
CA GLU A 73 -12.81 -13.31 10.26
C GLU A 73 -13.37 -14.55 9.55
N ILE A 74 -12.85 -14.87 8.38
CA ILE A 74 -13.25 -16.05 7.59
C ILE A 74 -12.04 -16.93 7.29
N ASP A 75 -12.28 -18.22 7.05
CA ASP A 75 -11.25 -19.13 6.54
C ASP A 75 -11.15 -19.10 4.99
N SER A 76 -10.26 -19.92 4.43
CA SER A 76 -10.05 -20.05 2.99
C SER A 76 -11.14 -20.81 2.22
N GLU A 77 -12.10 -21.41 2.94
CA GLU A 77 -13.30 -22.04 2.39
C GLU A 77 -14.50 -21.08 2.41
N GLY A 78 -14.39 -19.94 3.11
CA GLY A 78 -15.45 -18.94 3.23
C GLY A 78 -16.33 -19.12 4.46
N ASN A 79 -15.97 -20.02 5.39
CA ASN A 79 -16.69 -20.16 6.64
C ASN A 79 -16.40 -18.96 7.54
N ILE A 80 -17.46 -18.36 8.11
CA ILE A 80 -17.33 -17.30 9.10
C ILE A 80 -16.84 -17.92 10.41
N LEU A 81 -15.61 -17.59 10.79
CA LEU A 81 -15.01 -18.00 12.06
C LEU A 81 -15.45 -17.08 13.18
N ARG A 82 -15.55 -15.77 12.89
CA ARG A 82 -15.90 -14.72 13.83
C ARG A 82 -16.70 -13.61 13.17
N GLU A 83 -17.65 -13.07 13.92
CA GLU A 83 -18.33 -11.82 13.62
C GLU A 83 -18.27 -10.93 14.86
N LYS A 84 -17.86 -9.68 14.68
CA LYS A 84 -17.81 -8.70 15.76
C LYS A 84 -18.39 -7.38 15.30
N ASP A 85 -19.39 -6.94 16.05
CA ASP A 85 -19.96 -5.60 15.96
C ASP A 85 -19.40 -4.72 17.11
N PHE A 86 -19.07 -3.47 16.79
CA PHE A 86 -18.55 -2.49 17.73
C PHE A 86 -19.61 -1.59 18.38
N THR A 87 -20.91 -1.83 18.13
CA THR A 87 -22.05 -1.02 18.62
C THR A 87 -21.86 -0.36 20.00
N THR A 88 -22.37 0.88 20.09
CA THR A 88 -22.14 1.83 21.18
C THR A 88 -22.68 1.43 22.55
N ASP A 89 -23.57 0.43 22.61
CA ASP A 89 -24.26 0.03 23.83
C ASP A 89 -23.54 -1.08 24.61
N ALA A 90 -22.45 -1.62 24.05
CA ALA A 90 -21.62 -2.61 24.73
C ALA A 90 -20.66 -1.96 25.75
N LYS A 91 -20.32 -2.70 26.82
CA LYS A 91 -19.28 -2.29 27.79
C LYS A 91 -17.94 -1.97 27.11
N ASP A 92 -17.67 -2.63 25.99
CA ASP A 92 -16.46 -2.48 25.18
C ASP A 92 -16.72 -1.72 23.86
N ALA A 93 -17.74 -0.86 23.84
CA ALA A 93 -18.08 -0.04 22.69
C ALA A 93 -16.87 0.72 22.14
N VAL A 94 -16.79 0.76 20.81
CA VAL A 94 -15.82 1.55 20.06
C VAL A 94 -16.62 2.52 19.22
N GLY A 95 -16.47 3.83 19.47
CA GLY A 95 -17.30 4.86 18.83
C GLY A 95 -17.14 4.85 17.32
N PHE A 96 -15.93 5.12 16.84
CA PHE A 96 -15.56 5.07 15.43
C PHE A 96 -14.21 4.38 15.26
N VAL A 97 -14.10 3.54 14.22
CA VAL A 97 -12.87 2.82 13.88
C VAL A 97 -12.20 3.49 12.70
N LEU A 98 -10.99 3.98 12.91
CA LEU A 98 -10.19 4.68 11.91
C LEU A 98 -9.41 3.74 11.01
N GLY A 99 -9.30 2.46 11.35
CA GLY A 99 -8.59 1.48 10.54
C GLY A 99 -8.48 0.16 11.28
N SER A 100 -8.26 -0.91 10.53
CA SER A 100 -8.16 -2.27 11.07
C SER A 100 -7.10 -3.08 10.31
N GLY A 101 -6.67 -4.18 10.93
CA GLY A 101 -5.74 -5.15 10.36
C GLY A 101 -5.45 -6.27 11.33
N TYR A 102 -4.50 -7.12 10.98
CA TYR A 102 -3.91 -8.09 11.89
C TYR A 102 -2.59 -7.58 12.47
N LEU A 103 -2.33 -7.93 13.73
CA LEU A 103 -1.04 -7.81 14.38
C LEU A 103 -0.76 -9.14 15.09
N GLU A 104 0.21 -9.91 14.60
CA GLU A 104 0.62 -11.20 15.18
C GLU A 104 -0.51 -12.24 15.37
N GLY A 105 -1.56 -12.16 14.55
CA GLY A 105 -2.72 -13.07 14.57
C GLY A 105 -3.91 -12.53 15.36
N GLU A 106 -3.75 -11.40 16.05
CA GLU A 106 -4.84 -10.66 16.68
C GLU A 106 -5.37 -9.54 15.79
N VAL A 107 -6.68 -9.27 15.86
CA VAL A 107 -7.26 -8.13 15.16
C VAL A 107 -6.89 -6.86 15.92
N ILE A 108 -6.21 -5.94 15.25
CA ILE A 108 -5.89 -4.61 15.75
C ILE A 108 -6.79 -3.59 15.06
N ILE A 109 -7.36 -2.69 15.86
CA ILE A 109 -8.13 -1.55 15.33
C ILE A 109 -7.60 -0.25 15.92
N LEU A 110 -7.65 0.83 15.16
CA LEU A 110 -7.43 2.19 15.67
C LEU A 110 -8.79 2.82 16.02
N SER A 111 -9.04 3.03 17.30
CA SER A 111 -10.23 3.72 17.81
C SER A 111 -10.03 5.24 17.77
N GLU A 112 -11.08 5.99 17.46
CA GLU A 112 -11.08 7.45 17.50
C GLU A 112 -10.67 8.07 18.86
N THR A 113 -10.87 7.34 19.97
CA THR A 113 -10.72 7.89 21.33
C THR A 113 -9.79 7.07 22.23
N LYS A 114 -9.56 5.79 21.92
CA LYS A 114 -8.84 4.86 22.81
C LYS A 114 -7.48 4.41 22.25
N GLY A 115 -7.01 5.00 21.16
CA GLY A 115 -5.80 4.52 20.48
C GLY A 115 -6.03 3.15 19.86
N PHE A 116 -5.07 2.24 19.98
CA PHE A 116 -5.17 0.92 19.34
C PHE A 116 -5.76 -0.11 20.29
N LEU A 117 -6.75 -0.88 19.83
CA LEU A 117 -7.40 -1.93 20.59
C LEU A 117 -7.10 -3.29 19.96
N LEU A 118 -6.78 -4.28 20.79
CA LEU A 118 -6.45 -5.64 20.36
C LEU A 118 -7.59 -6.59 20.70
N TYR A 119 -7.97 -7.41 19.72
CA TYR A 119 -9.03 -8.40 19.83
C TYR A 119 -8.51 -9.79 19.46
N GLN A 120 -8.87 -10.76 20.30
CA GLN A 120 -8.69 -12.18 20.04
C GLN A 120 -10.04 -12.85 20.25
N ASP A 121 -10.46 -13.64 19.26
CA ASP A 121 -11.74 -14.36 19.30
C ASP A 121 -12.95 -13.44 19.55
N GLY A 122 -12.95 -12.23 18.98
CA GLY A 122 -14.02 -11.23 19.18
C GLY A 122 -13.99 -10.51 20.54
N ASN A 123 -13.07 -10.88 21.44
CA ASN A 123 -12.94 -10.30 22.77
C ASN A 123 -11.75 -9.35 22.83
N ARG A 124 -11.95 -8.20 23.47
CA ARG A 124 -10.86 -7.25 23.69
C ARG A 124 -9.87 -7.84 24.69
N ILE A 125 -8.61 -7.96 24.30
CA ILE A 125 -7.53 -8.51 25.14
C ILE A 125 -6.50 -7.46 25.56
N GLY A 126 -6.49 -6.29 24.91
CA GLY A 126 -5.48 -5.27 25.19
C GLY A 126 -5.76 -3.92 24.55
N GLU A 127 -4.87 -2.98 24.84
CA GLU A 127 -4.82 -1.63 24.25
C GLU A 127 -3.35 -1.20 24.15
N ILE A 128 -3.03 -0.49 23.08
CA ILE A 128 -1.79 0.28 22.96
C ILE A 128 -2.18 1.76 22.93
N THR A 129 -1.80 2.46 24.00
CA THR A 129 -2.08 3.89 24.16
C THR A 129 -1.13 4.71 23.30
N VAL A 130 -1.70 5.63 22.52
CA VAL A 130 -0.96 6.67 21.81
C VAL A 130 -0.52 7.72 22.84
N PRO A 131 0.77 8.07 22.95
CA PRO A 131 1.29 8.89 24.07
C PRO A 131 0.99 10.40 23.93
N TYR A 132 0.00 10.76 23.11
CA TYR A 132 -0.46 12.13 22.89
C TYR A 132 -1.93 12.13 22.49
N LYS A 133 -2.58 13.27 22.67
CA LYS A 133 -3.92 13.50 22.14
C LYS A 133 -3.88 13.59 20.62
N PHE A 134 -4.80 12.90 19.98
CA PHE A 134 -4.96 12.91 18.53
C PHE A 134 -6.41 13.18 18.15
N VAL A 135 -6.62 13.56 16.89
CA VAL A 135 -7.93 13.77 16.30
C VAL A 135 -8.21 12.68 15.26
N PRO A 136 -9.46 12.19 15.14
CA PRO A 136 -9.86 11.18 14.17
C PRO A 136 -9.98 11.78 12.75
N TYR A 137 -8.86 12.18 12.17
CA TYR A 137 -8.84 12.93 10.91
C TYR A 137 -8.63 12.07 9.66
N MET A 138 -8.02 10.89 9.81
CA MET A 138 -7.71 9.99 8.69
C MET A 138 -8.28 8.61 8.96
N ILE A 139 -8.91 8.04 7.93
CA ILE A 139 -9.27 6.63 7.87
C ILE A 139 -8.18 5.91 7.09
N TYR A 140 -7.69 4.79 7.63
CA TYR A 140 -6.68 3.92 7.06
C TYR A 140 -7.36 2.67 6.53
N PRO A 141 -7.51 2.51 5.20
CA PRO A 141 -8.15 1.32 4.64
C PRO A 141 -7.46 0.01 4.98
N LYS A 142 -6.16 0.08 5.30
CA LYS A 142 -5.36 -0.99 5.89
C LYS A 142 -4.46 -0.35 6.94
N LEU A 143 -4.53 -0.84 8.18
CA LEU A 143 -3.77 -0.21 9.27
C LEU A 143 -2.26 -0.47 9.14
N GLY A 144 -1.85 -1.64 8.64
CA GLY A 144 -0.44 -1.94 8.38
C GLY A 144 0.45 -1.80 9.61
N ALA A 145 -0.06 -2.13 10.80
CA ALA A 145 0.73 -2.14 12.02
C ALA A 145 1.60 -3.41 12.09
N PHE A 146 2.85 -3.29 12.54
CA PHE A 146 3.76 -4.43 12.60
C PHE A 146 4.78 -4.27 13.75
N LYS A 147 5.37 -5.37 14.20
CA LYS A 147 6.45 -5.35 15.19
C LYS A 147 7.80 -5.58 14.53
N TYR A 148 8.81 -4.88 15.03
CA TYR A 148 10.20 -5.15 14.68
C TYR A 148 11.12 -4.76 15.85
N GLY A 149 11.94 -5.70 16.30
CA GLY A 149 12.69 -5.55 17.55
C GLY A 149 11.77 -5.40 18.76
N ASN A 150 12.05 -4.43 19.64
CA ASN A 150 11.23 -4.11 20.82
C ASN A 150 10.15 -3.05 20.54
N ARG A 151 9.82 -2.81 19.26
CA ARG A 151 8.97 -1.69 18.86
C ARG A 151 7.76 -2.15 18.07
N LEU A 152 6.65 -1.45 18.30
CA LEU A 152 5.47 -1.50 17.45
C LEU A 152 5.48 -0.30 16.50
N TYR A 153 5.25 -0.56 15.22
CA TYR A 153 5.13 0.45 14.19
C TYR A 153 3.68 0.56 13.75
N TYR A 154 3.15 1.78 13.65
CA TYR A 154 1.76 2.04 13.25
C TYR A 154 1.59 3.39 12.56
N PRO A 155 0.50 3.58 11.77
CA PRO A 155 0.18 4.87 11.17
C PRO A 155 0.01 5.93 12.24
N LYS A 156 0.77 7.01 12.14
CA LYS A 156 0.85 8.04 13.16
C LYS A 156 -0.45 8.85 13.19
N PRO A 157 -1.29 8.74 14.24
CA PRO A 157 -2.51 9.53 14.33
C PRO A 157 -2.21 11.02 14.31
N MET A 158 -3.14 11.82 13.77
CA MET A 158 -2.97 13.27 13.66
C MET A 158 -3.05 13.91 15.06
N PRO A 159 -1.98 14.52 15.60
CA PRO A 159 -2.02 15.11 16.92
C PRO A 159 -2.90 16.34 16.92
N GLU A 160 -3.56 16.56 18.06
CA GLU A 160 -4.39 17.75 18.27
C GLU A 160 -3.61 19.05 18.03
N SER A 161 -2.31 19.08 18.33
CA SER A 161 -1.43 20.23 18.10
C SER A 161 -1.29 20.60 16.62
N LEU A 162 -1.18 19.62 15.73
CA LEU A 162 -1.15 19.85 14.28
C LEU A 162 -2.48 20.38 13.80
N TYR A 163 -3.58 19.75 14.22
CA TYR A 163 -4.93 20.17 13.87
C TYR A 163 -5.22 21.62 14.32
N SER A 164 -4.67 22.04 15.46
CA SER A 164 -4.85 23.39 16.00
C SER A 164 -4.18 24.50 15.17
N LEU A 165 -3.31 24.17 14.21
CA LEU A 165 -2.74 25.14 13.26
C LEU A 165 -3.77 25.68 12.26
N GLY A 166 -4.93 25.03 12.14
CA GLY A 166 -5.99 25.39 11.20
C GLY A 166 -5.74 24.77 9.82
N GLN A 167 -6.67 23.92 9.38
CA GLN A 167 -6.59 23.18 8.10
C GLN A 167 -6.59 24.08 6.86
N GLU A 168 -7.00 25.34 7.02
CA GLU A 168 -7.01 26.34 5.94
C GLU A 168 -5.62 26.94 5.68
N GLY A 169 -4.67 26.81 6.62
CA GLY A 169 -3.38 27.47 6.53
C GLY A 169 -2.28 26.58 5.96
N GLY A 170 -1.37 27.16 5.17
CA GLY A 170 -0.25 26.44 4.58
C GLY A 170 0.69 25.78 5.59
N LYS A 171 0.77 26.34 6.81
CA LYS A 171 1.51 25.74 7.93
C LYS A 171 1.02 24.34 8.28
N PHE A 172 -0.29 24.07 8.22
CA PHE A 172 -0.83 22.74 8.50
C PHE A 172 -0.27 21.71 7.50
N TYR A 173 -0.32 22.02 6.20
CA TYR A 173 0.18 21.15 5.15
C TYR A 173 1.70 20.99 5.22
N SER A 174 2.43 22.09 5.43
CA SER A 174 3.89 22.06 5.64
C SER A 174 4.30 21.07 6.73
N GLU A 175 3.70 21.20 7.92
CA GLU A 175 4.01 20.34 9.06
C GLU A 175 3.55 18.89 8.85
N MET A 176 2.44 18.69 8.15
CA MET A 176 1.95 17.36 7.78
C MET A 176 2.93 16.63 6.86
N TYR A 177 3.51 17.31 5.86
CA TYR A 177 4.45 16.72 4.90
C TYR A 177 5.80 16.33 5.52
N HIS A 178 6.26 17.08 6.52
CA HIS A 178 7.53 16.82 7.20
C HIS A 178 7.44 15.77 8.32
N ARG A 179 6.22 15.32 8.64
CA ARG A 179 5.96 14.37 9.72
C ARG A 179 6.23 12.92 9.27
N PRO A 180 6.59 12.02 10.20
CA PRO A 180 6.58 10.60 9.93
C PRO A 180 5.14 10.07 9.72
N PHE A 181 4.95 9.27 8.68
CA PHE A 181 3.70 8.56 8.38
C PHE A 181 3.49 7.38 9.31
N ILE A 182 4.58 6.67 9.62
CA ILE A 182 4.61 5.58 10.59
C ILE A 182 5.49 6.00 11.77
N GLU A 183 4.96 5.80 12.98
CA GLU A 183 5.67 6.00 14.23
C GLU A 183 6.05 4.65 14.83
N GLY A 184 7.25 4.57 15.40
CA GLY A 184 7.67 3.42 16.20
C GLY A 184 7.52 3.73 17.68
N GLN A 185 6.82 2.88 18.42
CA GLN A 185 6.66 2.97 19.87
C GLN A 185 7.45 1.85 20.55
N ASP A 186 8.34 2.19 21.48
CA ASP A 186 9.04 1.21 22.31
C ASP A 186 8.04 0.55 23.27
N LEU A 187 7.96 -0.79 23.23
CA LEU A 187 6.99 -1.55 24.01
C LEU A 187 7.33 -1.63 25.50
N THR A 188 8.55 -1.26 25.89
CA THR A 188 8.99 -1.24 27.29
C THR A 188 8.81 0.13 27.93
N SER A 189 9.25 1.21 27.28
CA SER A 189 9.13 2.57 27.85
C SER A 189 7.84 3.29 27.44
N GLY A 190 7.23 2.90 26.32
CA GLY A 190 6.11 3.61 25.71
C GLY A 190 6.52 4.85 24.91
N ASP A 191 7.82 5.17 24.85
CA ASP A 191 8.34 6.32 24.11
C ASP A 191 8.20 6.11 22.60
N THR A 192 8.06 7.21 21.87
CA THR A 192 7.92 7.19 20.41
C THR A 192 9.17 7.69 19.71
N LEU A 193 9.45 7.11 18.54
CA LEU A 193 10.51 7.48 17.64
C LEU A 193 9.92 7.61 16.24
N SER A 194 10.29 8.67 15.52
CA SER A 194 9.94 8.83 14.11
C SER A 194 10.56 7.69 13.31
N ALA A 195 9.74 6.91 12.61
CA ALA A 195 10.22 5.72 11.90
C ALA A 195 10.26 5.91 10.39
N LEU A 196 9.12 6.26 9.76
CA LEU A 196 9.04 6.39 8.30
C LEU A 196 8.51 7.79 7.92
N SER A 197 9.43 8.70 7.64
CA SER A 197 9.15 10.02 7.03
C SER A 197 9.56 10.01 5.57
N LEU A 198 8.95 10.87 4.76
CA LEU A 198 9.44 11.13 3.40
C LEU A 198 10.93 11.53 3.43
N PRO A 199 11.76 11.01 2.50
CA PRO A 199 13.13 11.45 2.40
C PRO A 199 13.19 12.91 1.97
N GLN A 200 14.27 13.61 2.32
CA GLN A 200 14.50 15.02 1.94
C GLN A 200 14.54 15.24 0.43
N THR A 201 14.70 14.18 -0.35
CA THR A 201 14.66 14.20 -1.83
C THR A 201 13.24 14.06 -2.40
N SER A 202 12.20 14.03 -1.56
CA SER A 202 10.82 13.90 -2.03
C SER A 202 10.34 15.20 -2.66
N ASP A 203 9.64 15.09 -3.80
CA ASP A 203 9.07 16.25 -4.51
C ASP A 203 7.92 16.90 -3.70
N ILE A 204 7.36 16.19 -2.72
CA ILE A 204 6.33 16.73 -1.79
C ILE A 204 6.92 17.75 -0.81
N LEU A 205 8.24 17.76 -0.59
CA LEU A 205 8.91 18.66 0.35
C LEU A 205 9.41 19.94 -0.34
N ASP A 206 8.82 20.32 -1.47
CA ASP A 206 9.21 21.48 -2.28
C ASP A 206 8.63 22.82 -1.78
N GLY A 207 7.78 22.78 -0.75
CA GLY A 207 7.11 23.96 -0.19
C GLY A 207 5.78 24.30 -0.86
N GLN A 208 5.26 23.44 -1.73
CA GLN A 208 3.92 23.55 -2.33
C GLN A 208 2.89 22.72 -1.58
N MET A 209 1.61 22.93 -1.89
CA MET A 209 0.51 22.10 -1.41
C MET A 209 0.28 20.93 -2.37
N HIS A 210 0.28 19.72 -1.82
CA HIS A 210 0.06 18.45 -2.51
C HIS A 210 -1.23 17.72 -2.07
N GLY A 211 -2.06 18.39 -1.26
CA GLY A 211 -3.27 17.81 -0.68
C GLY A 211 -2.99 16.91 0.52
N MET A 212 -3.92 15.99 0.82
CA MET A 212 -3.79 15.02 1.89
C MET A 212 -2.94 13.81 1.45
N LEU A 213 -2.04 13.36 2.33
CA LEU A 213 -1.16 12.24 2.06
C LEU A 213 -1.60 11.04 2.89
N PHE A 214 -2.18 10.04 2.23
CA PHE A 214 -2.53 8.77 2.85
C PHE A 214 -1.39 7.78 2.62
N PRO A 215 -0.79 7.22 3.68
CA PRO A 215 0.31 6.29 3.54
C PRO A 215 -0.18 4.92 3.04
N VAL A 216 0.64 4.30 2.20
CA VAL A 216 0.56 2.89 1.84
C VAL A 216 1.80 2.22 2.40
N VAL A 217 1.61 1.26 3.29
CA VAL A 217 2.73 0.65 4.04
C VAL A 217 2.65 -0.85 3.96
N SER A 218 3.78 -1.44 3.58
CA SER A 218 3.93 -2.88 3.46
C SER A 218 5.16 -3.33 4.23
N ASP A 219 4.94 -4.13 5.26
CA ASP A 219 5.98 -4.78 6.04
C ASP A 219 6.40 -6.10 5.38
N MET A 220 7.69 -6.27 5.14
CA MET A 220 8.29 -7.49 4.60
C MET A 220 9.46 -7.92 5.48
N GLU A 221 9.99 -9.13 5.28
CA GLU A 221 10.99 -9.71 6.17
C GLU A 221 12.18 -8.77 6.46
N ASN A 222 12.77 -8.20 5.40
CA ASN A 222 14.00 -7.39 5.51
C ASN A 222 13.80 -5.89 5.20
N LEU A 223 12.60 -5.50 4.81
CA LEU A 223 12.34 -4.14 4.33
C LEU A 223 10.92 -3.70 4.68
N VAL A 224 10.73 -2.38 4.68
CA VAL A 224 9.43 -1.74 4.76
C VAL A 224 9.28 -0.82 3.58
N LEU A 225 8.17 -0.93 2.88
CA LEU A 225 7.84 -0.08 1.74
C LEU A 225 6.84 0.96 2.19
N LEU A 226 7.11 2.22 1.83
CA LEU A 226 6.19 3.33 2.00
C LEU A 226 5.86 3.89 0.64
N GLY A 227 4.58 4.14 0.40
CA GLY A 227 4.07 4.97 -0.68
C GLY A 227 3.07 5.98 -0.14
N THR A 228 2.62 6.88 -1.01
CA THR A 228 1.46 7.74 -0.74
C THR A 228 0.48 7.61 -1.89
N TRP A 229 -0.80 7.88 -1.67
CA TRP A 229 -1.78 7.79 -2.74
C TRP A 229 -1.46 8.70 -3.92
N VAL A 230 -0.83 9.85 -3.69
CA VAL A 230 -0.74 10.92 -4.70
C VAL A 230 0.48 10.81 -5.61
N GLU A 231 1.44 9.93 -5.32
CA GLU A 231 2.67 9.79 -6.12
C GLU A 231 2.92 8.34 -6.59
N PRO A 232 3.36 8.15 -7.84
CA PRO A 232 3.78 6.83 -8.35
C PRO A 232 5.22 6.53 -7.90
N LYS A 233 5.45 6.49 -6.58
CA LYS A 233 6.76 6.27 -5.96
C LYS A 233 6.66 5.29 -4.80
N ILE A 234 7.73 4.51 -4.63
CA ILE A 234 7.96 3.64 -3.49
C ILE A 234 9.23 4.09 -2.79
N TYR A 235 9.13 4.43 -1.52
CA TYR A 235 10.26 4.68 -0.64
C TYR A 235 10.61 3.37 0.08
N VAL A 236 11.82 2.88 -0.18
CA VAL A 236 12.32 1.62 0.36
C VAL A 236 13.11 1.90 1.63
N TYR A 237 12.75 1.22 2.72
CA TYR A 237 13.46 1.26 3.98
C TYR A 237 13.98 -0.14 4.33
N LYS A 238 15.20 -0.24 4.82
CA LYS A 238 15.81 -1.50 5.28
C LYS A 238 15.63 -1.65 6.78
N LYS A 239 15.32 -2.87 7.21
CA LYS A 239 15.35 -3.30 8.61
C LYS A 239 16.79 -3.65 8.98
N VAL A 240 17.45 -2.83 9.80
CA VAL A 240 18.86 -3.02 10.19
C VAL A 240 19.03 -2.82 11.68
N ASN A 241 19.53 -3.83 12.40
CA ASN A 241 19.87 -3.76 13.83
C ASN A 241 18.75 -3.20 14.74
N GLY A 242 17.48 -3.54 14.47
CA GLY A 242 16.33 -3.03 15.23
C GLY A 242 15.85 -1.63 14.86
N ASP A 243 16.47 -1.00 13.85
CA ASP A 243 16.06 0.28 13.26
C ASP A 243 15.55 0.11 11.82
N ILE A 244 14.78 1.10 11.35
CA ILE A 244 14.28 1.19 9.99
C ILE A 244 14.94 2.40 9.33
N VAL A 245 15.70 2.17 8.26
CA VAL A 245 16.54 3.19 7.63
C VAL A 245 16.19 3.33 6.16
N TYR A 246 15.98 4.57 5.70
CA TYR A 246 15.75 4.86 4.29
C TYR A 246 16.93 4.39 3.43
N ASP A 247 16.63 3.69 2.33
CA ASP A 247 17.61 3.18 1.38
C ASP A 247 17.54 3.93 0.05
N LYS A 248 16.38 3.88 -0.62
CA LYS A 248 16.21 4.46 -1.96
C LYS A 248 14.75 4.82 -2.25
N THR A 249 14.57 5.67 -3.26
CA THR A 249 13.27 5.95 -3.87
C THR A 249 13.21 5.26 -5.22
N VAL A 250 12.14 4.52 -5.48
CA VAL A 250 11.84 3.85 -6.74
C VAL A 250 10.68 4.58 -7.39
N ARG A 251 10.89 5.09 -8.60
CA ARG A 251 9.82 5.69 -9.40
C ARG A 251 9.12 4.59 -10.21
N ILE A 252 7.80 4.55 -10.13
CA ILE A 252 6.98 3.67 -10.97
C ILE A 252 6.73 4.40 -12.29
N ALA A 253 7.22 3.84 -13.40
CA ALA A 253 7.01 4.39 -14.73
C ALA A 253 5.64 3.93 -15.25
N ILE A 254 4.59 4.70 -14.90
CA ILE A 254 3.20 4.46 -15.30
C ILE A 254 2.84 5.35 -16.50
N PRO A 255 2.61 4.79 -17.69
CA PRO A 255 2.05 5.54 -18.82
C PRO A 255 0.65 6.08 -18.48
N ASP A 256 0.39 7.32 -18.90
CA ASP A 256 -0.90 8.00 -18.76
C ASP A 256 -1.34 8.20 -17.29
N TRP A 257 -0.38 8.36 -16.37
CA TRP A 257 -0.68 8.73 -14.99
C TRP A 257 -1.28 10.14 -14.91
N VAL A 258 -2.50 10.24 -14.38
CA VAL A 258 -3.18 11.52 -14.17
C VAL A 258 -2.67 12.14 -12.87
N ALA A 259 -1.66 13.01 -12.98
CA ALA A 259 -1.11 13.70 -11.82
C ALA A 259 -2.08 14.77 -11.30
N TYR A 260 -2.04 15.02 -9.99
CA TYR A 260 -2.57 16.25 -9.43
C TYR A 260 -1.67 17.43 -9.84
N THR A 261 -2.19 18.64 -9.70
CA THR A 261 -1.40 19.87 -9.84
C THR A 261 -1.19 20.46 -8.45
N PRO A 262 0.06 20.63 -8.00
CA PRO A 262 0.34 21.35 -6.76
C PRO A 262 -0.13 22.79 -6.84
N ALA A 263 -0.35 23.41 -5.69
CA ALA A 263 -0.67 24.83 -5.57
C ALA A 263 0.30 25.51 -4.60
N GLU A 264 0.28 26.84 -4.55
CA GLU A 264 0.95 27.58 -3.48
C GLU A 264 0.44 27.08 -2.11
N LEU A 265 1.33 27.00 -1.12
CA LEU A 265 1.03 26.35 0.15
C LEU A 265 -0.17 26.96 0.89
N GLU A 266 -0.39 28.26 0.72
CA GLU A 266 -1.51 29.00 1.32
C GLU A 266 -2.80 28.97 0.45
N ASP A 267 -2.75 28.41 -0.76
CA ASP A 267 -3.89 28.36 -1.70
C ASP A 267 -4.62 27.01 -1.66
N ARG A 268 -5.24 26.73 -0.50
CA ARG A 268 -5.99 25.48 -0.29
C ARG A 268 -7.17 25.34 -1.23
N GLU A 269 -7.95 26.41 -1.38
CA GLU A 269 -9.14 26.42 -2.22
C GLU A 269 -8.79 26.23 -3.69
N GLY A 270 -7.73 26.89 -4.18
CA GLY A 270 -7.22 26.71 -5.52
C GLY A 270 -6.76 25.29 -5.78
N PHE A 271 -6.03 24.67 -4.84
CA PHE A 271 -5.63 23.26 -4.94
C PHE A 271 -6.84 22.35 -5.16
N TYR A 272 -7.86 22.42 -4.29
CA TYR A 272 -9.01 21.53 -4.40
C TYR A 272 -9.88 21.86 -5.61
N THR A 273 -10.10 23.14 -5.93
CA THR A 273 -10.89 23.56 -7.10
C THR A 273 -10.28 23.06 -8.40
N GLN A 274 -8.95 23.13 -8.52
CA GLN A 274 -8.25 22.64 -9.70
C GLN A 274 -8.29 21.11 -9.80
N ASN A 275 -8.05 20.41 -8.70
CA ASN A 275 -7.93 18.96 -8.70
C ASN A 275 -9.27 18.23 -8.63
N TYR A 276 -10.38 18.88 -8.27
CA TYR A 276 -11.73 18.28 -8.26
C TYR A 276 -12.28 17.98 -9.67
N LYS A 277 -11.71 18.60 -10.71
CA LYS A 277 -12.12 18.43 -12.10
C LYS A 277 -11.68 17.09 -12.71
N ARG A 278 -10.89 16.31 -11.98
CA ARG A 278 -10.31 15.04 -12.40
C ARG A 278 -10.27 14.08 -11.23
N THR A 279 -10.02 12.82 -11.52
CA THR A 279 -9.59 11.85 -10.51
C THR A 279 -8.09 11.67 -10.66
N ASN A 280 -7.30 11.99 -9.64
CA ASN A 280 -5.85 11.77 -9.72
C ASN A 280 -5.53 10.27 -9.64
N GLY A 281 -4.37 9.88 -10.18
CA GLY A 281 -3.81 8.56 -9.97
C GLY A 281 -3.58 8.29 -8.48
N GLY A 282 -3.76 7.01 -8.11
CA GLY A 282 -3.73 6.54 -6.73
C GLY A 282 -2.81 5.33 -6.59
N LEU A 283 -1.74 5.39 -5.79
CA LEU A 283 -1.07 4.16 -5.32
C LEU A 283 -1.90 3.57 -4.17
N VAL A 284 -2.25 2.30 -4.26
CA VAL A 284 -3.29 1.67 -3.40
C VAL A 284 -2.68 0.70 -2.41
N ASP A 285 -1.79 -0.16 -2.88
CA ASP A 285 -1.08 -1.15 -2.07
C ASP A 285 0.24 -1.56 -2.74
N ILE A 286 1.13 -2.18 -1.98
CA ILE A 286 2.36 -2.80 -2.49
C ILE A 286 2.47 -4.19 -1.89
N LEU A 287 2.39 -5.23 -2.71
CA LEU A 287 2.37 -6.61 -2.27
C LEU A 287 3.66 -7.33 -2.65
N GLN A 288 4.04 -8.34 -1.87
CA GLN A 288 5.07 -9.32 -2.27
C GLN A 288 4.37 -10.59 -2.75
N VAL A 289 4.62 -10.97 -4.00
CA VAL A 289 4.09 -12.19 -4.62
C VAL A 289 5.28 -13.01 -5.10
N GLU A 290 5.58 -14.10 -4.39
CA GLU A 290 6.78 -14.91 -4.64
C GLU A 290 8.04 -14.02 -4.68
N ASP A 291 8.75 -14.02 -5.81
CA ASP A 291 9.97 -13.25 -6.05
C ASP A 291 9.72 -11.84 -6.63
N TYR A 292 8.48 -11.37 -6.64
CA TYR A 292 8.11 -10.07 -7.22
C TYR A 292 7.50 -9.12 -6.20
N TYR A 293 7.75 -7.83 -6.39
CA TYR A 293 6.94 -6.77 -5.79
C TYR A 293 5.89 -6.29 -6.78
N VAL A 294 4.66 -6.15 -6.32
CA VAL A 294 3.49 -5.77 -7.10
C VAL A 294 2.94 -4.47 -6.54
N ALA A 295 3.19 -3.36 -7.23
CA ALA A 295 2.62 -2.06 -6.87
C ALA A 295 1.26 -1.90 -7.54
N ILE A 296 0.20 -1.74 -6.74
CA ILE A 296 -1.19 -1.68 -7.20
C ILE A 296 -1.64 -0.23 -7.23
N TYR A 297 -2.25 0.19 -8.33
CA TYR A 297 -2.64 1.59 -8.52
C TYR A 297 -3.84 1.76 -9.43
N ASN A 298 -4.45 2.95 -9.36
CA ASN A 298 -5.34 3.49 -10.38
C ASN A 298 -4.60 4.58 -11.15
N LYS A 299 -4.85 4.72 -12.46
CA LYS A 299 -4.22 5.79 -13.26
C LYS A 299 -4.84 7.17 -13.02
N GLY A 300 -6.07 7.20 -12.54
CA GLY A 300 -6.89 8.41 -12.51
C GLY A 300 -7.70 8.59 -13.80
N ILE A 301 -8.52 9.64 -13.81
CA ILE A 301 -9.40 10.02 -14.91
C ILE A 301 -9.14 11.49 -15.22
N GLU A 302 -8.71 11.78 -16.45
CA GLU A 302 -8.55 13.14 -16.96
C GLU A 302 -9.89 13.89 -17.01
N GLU A 303 -9.85 15.21 -16.90
CA GLU A 303 -11.05 16.08 -16.85
C GLU A 303 -12.02 15.83 -18.02
N ASN A 304 -11.50 15.70 -19.24
CA ASN A 304 -12.32 15.44 -20.44
C ASN A 304 -12.92 14.03 -20.52
N ARG A 305 -12.57 13.14 -19.57
CA ARG A 305 -13.06 11.76 -19.48
C ARG A 305 -13.88 11.51 -18.23
N MET A 306 -14.01 12.50 -17.35
CA MET A 306 -14.86 12.42 -16.16
C MET A 306 -16.30 12.11 -16.57
N PRO A 307 -17.03 11.29 -15.79
CA PRO A 307 -18.47 11.19 -15.93
C PRO A 307 -19.14 12.56 -15.75
N GLU A 308 -20.26 12.77 -16.44
CA GLU A 308 -21.11 13.93 -16.16
C GLU A 308 -21.61 13.83 -14.71
N PRO A 309 -21.65 14.95 -13.96
CA PRO A 309 -22.25 14.98 -12.63
C PRO A 309 -23.69 14.46 -12.66
N ASP A 310 -24.03 13.59 -11.70
CA ASP A 310 -25.39 13.05 -11.53
C ASP A 310 -25.92 13.49 -10.14
N GLU A 311 -27.23 13.75 -10.05
CA GLU A 311 -27.87 14.07 -8.76
C GLU A 311 -27.84 12.84 -7.84
N ASP A 312 -27.88 11.65 -8.42
CA ASP A 312 -27.62 10.39 -7.73
C ASP A 312 -26.11 10.18 -7.56
N ARG A 313 -25.64 10.42 -6.32
CA ARG A 313 -24.23 10.27 -5.96
C ARG A 313 -23.72 8.85 -6.15
N ASP A 314 -24.54 7.83 -5.91
CA ASP A 314 -24.11 6.44 -5.99
C ASP A 314 -23.88 6.05 -7.46
N LYS A 315 -24.76 6.50 -8.33
CA LYS A 315 -24.60 6.35 -9.78
C LYS A 315 -23.38 7.10 -10.31
N TYR A 316 -23.14 8.33 -9.85
CA TYR A 316 -21.94 9.09 -10.21
C TYR A 316 -20.65 8.39 -9.74
N ASN A 317 -20.63 7.93 -8.48
CA ASN A 317 -19.50 7.20 -7.91
C ASN A 317 -19.23 5.89 -8.65
N LEU A 318 -20.28 5.15 -9.02
CA LEU A 318 -20.17 3.94 -9.83
C LEU A 318 -19.55 4.23 -11.20
N ALA A 319 -20.00 5.28 -11.89
CA ALA A 319 -19.43 5.69 -13.17
C ALA A 319 -17.94 6.07 -13.08
N ILE A 320 -17.51 6.67 -11.97
CA ILE A 320 -16.09 6.92 -11.67
C ILE A 320 -15.35 5.59 -11.50
N LYS A 321 -15.85 4.68 -10.66
CA LYS A 321 -15.22 3.37 -10.42
C LYS A 321 -15.01 2.59 -11.72
N MET A 322 -16.04 2.51 -12.57
CA MET A 322 -15.97 1.82 -13.87
C MET A 322 -14.88 2.39 -14.80
N LYS A 323 -14.59 3.69 -14.71
CA LYS A 323 -13.56 4.36 -15.53
C LYS A 323 -12.17 4.35 -14.91
N ASN A 324 -12.04 3.95 -13.63
CA ASN A 324 -10.78 4.00 -12.88
C ASN A 324 -10.39 2.62 -12.29
N PRO A 325 -10.25 1.57 -13.12
CA PRO A 325 -9.92 0.24 -12.63
C PRO A 325 -8.52 0.18 -12.03
N PHE A 326 -8.25 -0.90 -11.29
CA PHE A 326 -6.94 -1.18 -10.71
C PHE A 326 -6.01 -1.83 -11.73
N TYR A 327 -4.73 -1.45 -11.66
CA TYR A 327 -3.62 -2.00 -12.43
C TYR A 327 -2.47 -2.35 -11.49
N ALA A 328 -1.53 -3.15 -11.98
CA ALA A 328 -0.26 -3.42 -11.32
C ALA A 328 0.95 -3.01 -12.15
N ALA A 329 2.01 -2.62 -11.45
CA ALA A 329 3.39 -2.61 -11.92
C ALA A 329 4.16 -3.70 -11.18
N ILE A 330 4.96 -4.46 -11.93
CA ILE A 330 5.71 -5.62 -11.43
C ILE A 330 7.18 -5.25 -11.36
N PHE A 331 7.83 -5.61 -10.26
CA PHE A 331 9.25 -5.37 -10.00
C PHE A 331 9.92 -6.67 -9.56
N ASP A 332 11.20 -6.83 -9.92
CA ASP A 332 12.07 -7.83 -9.29
C ASP A 332 12.49 -7.42 -7.87
N GLN A 333 13.23 -8.29 -7.19
CA GLN A 333 13.77 -8.06 -5.85
C GLN A 333 14.73 -6.85 -5.76
N ASP A 334 15.31 -6.41 -6.88
CA ASP A 334 16.17 -5.23 -6.95
C ASP A 334 15.39 -3.93 -7.22
N PHE A 335 14.07 -4.01 -7.32
CA PHE A 335 13.15 -2.93 -7.70
C PHE A 335 13.34 -2.43 -9.13
N LYS A 336 13.80 -3.28 -10.04
CA LYS A 336 13.73 -3.00 -11.47
C LYS A 336 12.32 -3.31 -11.96
N GLN A 337 11.66 -2.31 -12.55
CA GLN A 337 10.33 -2.50 -13.14
C GLN A 337 10.41 -3.45 -14.35
N LEU A 338 9.68 -4.56 -14.28
CA LEU A 338 9.58 -5.58 -15.31
C LEU A 338 8.36 -5.37 -16.21
N ALA A 339 7.23 -4.97 -15.61
CA ALA A 339 5.98 -4.73 -16.32
C ALA A 339 5.15 -3.63 -15.67
N VAL A 340 4.17 -3.09 -16.40
CA VAL A 340 3.25 -2.05 -15.94
C VAL A 340 1.92 -2.14 -16.69
N ASN A 341 0.86 -1.59 -16.11
CA ASN A 341 -0.51 -1.62 -16.65
C ASN A 341 -1.09 -3.03 -16.76
N ILE A 342 -0.69 -3.96 -15.88
CA ILE A 342 -1.29 -5.29 -15.82
C ILE A 342 -2.67 -5.14 -15.16
N PRO A 343 -3.79 -5.41 -15.86
CA PRO A 343 -5.12 -5.13 -15.34
C PRO A 343 -5.57 -6.20 -14.34
N PHE A 344 -6.23 -5.78 -13.27
CA PHE A 344 -7.02 -6.67 -12.42
C PHE A 344 -8.38 -6.98 -13.06
N PRO A 345 -9.11 -8.03 -12.61
CA PRO A 345 -10.50 -8.24 -13.02
C PRO A 345 -11.33 -6.98 -12.84
N ALA A 346 -12.19 -6.64 -13.82
CA ALA A 346 -12.88 -5.35 -13.87
C ALA A 346 -13.81 -5.09 -12.65
N THR A 347 -14.31 -6.15 -12.02
CA THR A 347 -15.16 -6.11 -10.82
C THR A 347 -14.36 -6.13 -9.52
N SER A 348 -13.05 -5.94 -9.56
CA SER A 348 -12.21 -5.95 -8.35
C SER A 348 -12.40 -4.67 -7.55
N ALA A 349 -12.64 -4.80 -6.25
CA ALA A 349 -12.31 -3.77 -5.29
C ALA A 349 -10.78 -3.62 -5.18
N ALA A 350 -10.30 -2.79 -4.25
CA ALA A 350 -8.86 -2.63 -4.01
C ALA A 350 -8.22 -3.98 -3.61
N PRO A 351 -7.27 -4.53 -4.39
CA PRO A 351 -6.50 -5.71 -3.98
C PRO A 351 -5.53 -5.36 -2.85
N ARG A 352 -5.49 -6.16 -1.78
CA ARG A 352 -4.78 -5.79 -0.53
C ARG A 352 -3.95 -6.87 0.15
N VAL A 353 -4.14 -8.14 -0.24
CA VAL A 353 -3.53 -9.26 0.47
C VAL A 353 -3.01 -10.33 -0.50
N VAL A 354 -2.00 -11.06 -0.04
CA VAL A 354 -1.47 -12.25 -0.70
C VAL A 354 -1.62 -13.41 0.27
N ASN A 355 -2.24 -14.50 -0.17
CA ASN A 355 -2.43 -15.67 0.67
C ASN A 355 -1.17 -16.56 0.71
N ARG A 356 -1.17 -17.58 1.57
CA ARG A 356 -0.07 -18.56 1.68
C ARG A 356 0.25 -19.36 0.40
N LYS A 357 -0.61 -19.32 -0.62
CA LYS A 357 -0.39 -19.95 -1.93
C LYS A 357 0.24 -18.98 -2.95
N GLY A 358 0.54 -17.74 -2.57
CA GLY A 358 1.06 -16.72 -3.47
C GLY A 358 -0.01 -16.11 -4.38
N GLU A 359 -1.29 -16.26 -4.04
CA GLU A 359 -2.39 -15.67 -4.81
C GLU A 359 -2.77 -14.32 -4.19
N ILE A 360 -2.95 -13.30 -5.03
CA ILE A 360 -3.55 -12.04 -4.60
C ILE A 360 -5.04 -12.29 -4.38
N VAL A 361 -5.56 -11.97 -3.20
CA VAL A 361 -6.99 -12.08 -2.91
C VAL A 361 -7.62 -10.70 -2.92
N VAL A 362 -8.76 -10.57 -3.58
CA VAL A 362 -9.45 -9.28 -3.78
C VAL A 362 -10.96 -9.45 -3.66
N SER A 363 -11.63 -8.51 -2.98
CA SER A 363 -13.09 -8.49 -2.95
C SER A 363 -13.65 -8.18 -4.34
N LYS A 364 -14.72 -8.87 -4.73
CA LYS A 364 -15.59 -8.43 -5.81
C LYS A 364 -16.39 -7.22 -5.33
N ASP A 365 -16.34 -6.12 -6.09
CA ASP A 365 -17.28 -5.01 -5.93
C ASP A 365 -18.54 -5.35 -6.74
N ALA A 366 -19.62 -5.72 -6.04
CA ALA A 366 -20.88 -6.12 -6.67
C ALA A 366 -21.48 -4.99 -7.51
N SER A 367 -21.23 -3.72 -7.16
CA SER A 367 -21.75 -2.58 -7.93
C SER A 367 -21.16 -2.49 -9.35
N LEU A 368 -19.98 -3.09 -9.58
CA LEU A 368 -19.34 -3.16 -10.89
C LEU A 368 -19.76 -4.40 -11.71
N SER A 369 -20.58 -5.27 -11.14
CA SER A 369 -21.03 -6.53 -11.74
C SER A 369 -22.40 -6.36 -12.41
N GLU A 370 -22.61 -7.04 -13.53
CA GLU A 370 -23.95 -7.18 -14.14
C GLU A 370 -24.80 -8.25 -13.45
N THR A 371 -24.18 -9.07 -12.60
CA THR A 371 -24.85 -10.10 -11.80
C THR A 371 -25.03 -9.62 -10.37
N GLU A 372 -26.24 -9.78 -9.85
CA GLU A 372 -26.49 -9.77 -8.41
C GLU A 372 -25.95 -11.07 -7.80
N ASP A 373 -25.21 -10.96 -6.70
CA ASP A 373 -24.71 -12.11 -5.96
C ASP A 373 -25.35 -12.09 -4.55
N ASP A 374 -25.81 -13.26 -4.10
CA ASP A 374 -26.33 -13.43 -2.74
C ASP A 374 -25.20 -13.57 -1.69
N TRP A 375 -23.94 -13.49 -2.11
CA TRP A 375 -22.76 -13.85 -1.32
C TRP A 375 -21.71 -12.75 -1.43
N ILE A 376 -20.89 -12.60 -0.38
CA ILE A 376 -19.61 -11.88 -0.54
C ILE A 376 -18.67 -12.79 -1.33
N ILE A 377 -18.09 -12.25 -2.40
CA ILE A 377 -17.14 -12.98 -3.25
C ILE A 377 -15.75 -12.39 -3.10
N LEU A 378 -14.77 -13.24 -2.79
CA LEU A 378 -13.34 -12.90 -2.86
C LEU A 378 -12.70 -13.67 -4.00
N TYR A 379 -12.16 -12.98 -5.00
CA TYR A 379 -11.40 -13.61 -6.08
C TYR A 379 -9.99 -13.98 -5.61
N LYS A 380 -9.53 -15.16 -6.00
CA LYS A 380 -8.13 -15.57 -5.92
C LYS A 380 -7.50 -15.36 -7.30
N VAL A 381 -6.51 -14.49 -7.35
CA VAL A 381 -5.87 -14.03 -8.58
C VAL A 381 -4.39 -14.41 -8.56
N LYS A 382 -3.93 -15.13 -9.57
CA LYS A 382 -2.53 -15.56 -9.69
C LYS A 382 -1.78 -14.69 -10.69
N LEU A 383 -0.57 -14.29 -10.33
CA LEU A 383 0.37 -13.67 -11.27
C LEU A 383 0.97 -14.77 -12.15
N GLN A 384 0.79 -14.66 -13.46
CA GLN A 384 1.37 -15.54 -14.46
C GLN A 384 2.56 -14.86 -15.15
N VAL A 385 3.58 -15.66 -15.46
CA VAL A 385 4.81 -15.26 -16.16
C VAL A 385 4.98 -16.21 -17.34
N GLU A 386 4.83 -15.69 -18.56
CA GLU A 386 4.94 -16.46 -19.82
C GLU A 386 6.20 -16.17 -20.62
#